data_AF-A0A662UH01-F1
#
_entry.id   AF-A0A662UH01-F1
#
_cell.length_a   1.000
_cell.length_b   1.000
_cell.length_c   1.000
_cell.angle_alpha   90.00
_cell.angle_beta   90.00
_cell.angle_gamma   90.00
#
_symmetry.space_group_name_H-M   'P 1'
#
loop_
_entity.id
_entity.type
_entity.pdbx_description
1 polymer ?
#
loop_
_entity_poly.entity_id
_entity_poly.type
_entity_poly.pdbx_seq_one_letter_code
_entity_poly.pdbx_strand_id
1 'polypeptide(L)' 'MKNRYVREYLRPDPSGYYVVVAKKELLQYIPPDILFKVKVETVDAETIIVRTKSRSVAKKLVEVGLGRKLLAS' A
#
# COMPACT_ATOMS: atom_id res chain seq x y z
N MET A 1 -4.25 16.29 -11.93
CA MET A 1 -3.62 14.96 -12.20
C MET A 1 -3.90 13.94 -11.07
N LYS A 2 -5.16 13.62 -10.74
CA LYS A 2 -5.48 12.96 -9.44
C LYS A 2 -5.79 11.44 -9.46
N ASN A 3 -6.01 10.78 -10.60
CA ASN A 3 -6.71 9.47 -10.60
C ASN A 3 -6.09 8.29 -11.36
N ARG A 4 -4.97 8.43 -12.10
CA ARG A 4 -4.40 7.28 -12.86
C ARG A 4 -3.74 6.25 -11.95
N TYR A 5 -2.85 6.68 -11.04
CA TYR A 5 -2.10 5.79 -10.16
C TYR A 5 -2.99 4.97 -9.21
N VAL A 6 -4.09 5.54 -8.71
CA VAL A 6 -4.99 4.84 -7.78
C VAL A 6 -5.64 3.62 -8.46
N ARG A 7 -5.88 3.64 -9.78
CA ARG A 7 -6.52 2.50 -10.45
C ARG A 7 -5.60 1.29 -10.56
N GLU A 8 -4.31 1.49 -10.75
CA GLU A 8 -3.33 0.41 -10.89
C GLU A 8 -3.13 -0.35 -9.58
N TYR A 9 -3.04 0.36 -8.45
CA TYR A 9 -2.95 -0.26 -7.11
C TYR A 9 -4.26 -0.86 -6.60
N LEU A 10 -5.39 -0.59 -7.27
CA LEU A 10 -6.70 -1.14 -6.94
C LEU A 10 -7.07 -2.33 -7.82
N ARG A 11 -6.08 -3.00 -8.43
CA ARG A 11 -6.26 -4.32 -9.02
C ARG A 11 -5.75 -5.37 -8.01
N PRO A 12 -6.60 -6.30 -7.54
CA PRO A 12 -6.15 -7.37 -6.68
C PRO A 12 -5.30 -8.38 -7.46
N ASP A 13 -4.42 -9.07 -6.76
CA ASP A 13 -3.67 -10.23 -7.26
C ASP A 13 -4.60 -11.45 -7.46
N PRO A 14 -4.11 -12.57 -8.04
CA PRO A 14 -4.90 -13.78 -8.23
C PRO A 14 -5.45 -14.38 -6.92
N SER A 15 -4.83 -14.06 -5.77
CA SER A 15 -5.27 -14.50 -4.44
C SER A 15 -6.31 -13.56 -3.81
N GLY A 16 -6.71 -12.49 -4.51
CA GLY A 16 -7.68 -11.50 -4.06
C GLY A 16 -7.10 -10.42 -3.13
N TYR A 17 -5.78 -10.29 -3.05
CA TYR A 17 -5.12 -9.28 -2.25
C TYR A 17 -4.75 -8.04 -3.07
N TYR A 18 -5.01 -6.88 -2.49
CA TYR A 18 -4.43 -5.63 -2.92
C TYR A 18 -3.05 -5.51 -2.28
N VAL A 19 -2.04 -5.31 -3.12
CA VAL A 19 -0.64 -5.29 -2.72
C VAL A 19 -0.08 -3.89 -2.96
N VAL A 20 0.49 -3.30 -1.92
CA VAL A 20 1.14 -1.99 -1.97
C VAL A 20 2.57 -2.14 -1.50
N VAL A 21 3.52 -1.83 -2.37
CA VAL A 21 4.94 -1.75 -2.01
C VAL A 21 5.24 -0.34 -1.54
N ALA A 22 5.99 -0.21 -0.45
CA ALA A 22 6.34 1.10 0.13
C ALA A 22 7.68 1.06 0.85
N LYS A 23 8.23 2.24 1.13
CA LYS A 23 9.36 2.34 2.05
C LYS A 23 8.91 2.09 3.49
N LYS A 24 9.74 1.43 4.28
CA LYS A 24 9.52 1.09 5.70
C LYS A 24 9.25 2.32 6.54
N GLU A 25 9.95 3.43 6.28
CA GLU A 25 9.73 4.71 6.96
C GLU A 25 8.29 5.25 6.80
N LEU A 26 7.53 4.79 5.80
CA LEU A 26 6.18 5.26 5.56
C LEU A 26 5.13 4.55 6.43
N LEU A 27 5.51 3.47 7.13
CA LEU A 27 4.62 2.79 8.10
C LEU A 27 4.07 3.74 9.15
N GLN A 28 4.87 4.71 9.59
CA GLN A 28 4.47 5.69 10.61
C GLN A 28 3.28 6.57 10.17
N TYR A 29 3.03 6.68 8.86
CA TYR A 29 1.91 7.46 8.32
C TYR A 29 0.63 6.64 8.18
N ILE A 30 0.68 5.33 8.43
CA ILE A 30 -0.50 4.47 8.40
C ILE A 30 -1.24 4.61 9.73
N PRO A 31 -2.52 5.02 9.73
CA PRO A 31 -3.33 5.05 10.93
C PRO A 31 -3.37 3.68 11.63
N PRO A 32 -3.33 3.62 12.98
CA PRO A 32 -3.32 2.36 13.71
C PRO A 32 -4.49 1.43 13.35
N ASP A 33 -5.70 1.99 13.16
CA ASP A 33 -6.90 1.23 12.80
C ASP A 33 -6.81 0.55 11.42
N ILE A 34 -5.96 1.06 10.54
CA ILE A 34 -5.63 0.47 9.24
C ILE A 34 -4.53 -0.56 9.41
N LEU A 35 -3.52 -0.27 10.24
CA LEU A 35 -2.39 -1.17 10.47
C LEU A 35 -2.85 -2.56 10.97
N PHE A 36 -3.87 -2.62 11.83
CA PHE A 36 -4.46 -3.88 12.30
C PHE A 36 -5.25 -4.66 11.22
N LYS A 37 -5.55 -4.04 10.07
CA LYS A 37 -6.35 -4.62 8.98
C LYS A 37 -5.52 -5.03 7.76
N VAL A 38 -4.20 -4.92 7.85
CA VAL A 38 -3.26 -5.22 6.78
C VAL A 38 -2.22 -6.23 7.25
N LYS A 39 -1.67 -6.99 6.31
CA LYS A 39 -0.47 -7.79 6.54
C LYS A 39 0.73 -6.99 6.04
N VAL A 40 1.76 -6.87 6.87
CA VAL A 40 3.00 -6.17 6.52
C VAL A 40 4.13 -7.19 6.46
N GLU A 41 4.81 -7.25 5.33
CA GLU A 41 5.97 -8.10 5.10
C GLU A 41 7.17 -7.20 4.81
N THR A 42 8.31 -7.46 5.45
CA THR A 42 9.55 -6.73 5.15
C THR A 42 10.30 -7.48 4.05
N VAL A 43 10.65 -6.78 2.97
CA VAL A 43 11.38 -7.35 1.83
C VAL A 43 12.88 -7.16 2.00
N ASP A 44 13.28 -5.98 2.45
CA ASP A 44 14.67 -5.61 2.74
C ASP A 44 14.71 -4.53 3.85
N ALA A 45 15.87 -3.91 4.07
CA ALA A 45 16.04 -2.89 5.12
C ALA A 45 15.11 -1.67 4.96
N GLU A 46 14.80 -1.30 3.74
CA GLU A 46 14.04 -0.09 3.38
C GLU A 46 12.67 -0.38 2.81
N THR A 47 12.38 -1.60 2.35
CA THR A 47 11.18 -1.93 1.58
C THR A 47 10.24 -2.85 2.35
N ILE A 48 8.96 -2.52 2.31
CA ILE A 48 7.87 -3.33 2.84
C ILE A 48 6.80 -3.60 1.77
N ILE A 49 6.10 -4.71 1.94
CA ILE A 49 4.88 -5.06 1.21
C ILE A 49 3.72 -5.03 2.18
N VAL A 50 2.71 -4.24 1.88
CA VAL A 50 1.45 -4.16 2.62
C VAL A 50 0.36 -4.85 1.81
N ARG A 51 -0.28 -5.87 2.38
CA ARG A 51 -1.34 -6.66 1.74
C ARG A 51 -2.67 -6.49 2.48
N THR A 52 -3.76 -6.36 1.74
CA THR A 52 -5.11 -6.35 2.30
C THR A 52 -6.11 -6.96 1.33
N LYS A 53 -7.18 -7.61 1.81
CA LYS A 53 -8.30 -8.03 0.97
C LYS A 53 -9.33 -6.90 0.76
N SER A 54 -9.21 -5.81 1.51
CA SER A 54 -10.16 -4.70 1.45
C SER A 54 -9.71 -3.63 0.45
N ARG A 55 -10.50 -3.44 -0.61
CA ARG A 55 -10.28 -2.39 -1.61
C ARG A 55 -10.26 -0.99 -0.99
N SER A 56 -11.12 -0.75 0.01
CA SER A 56 -11.19 0.55 0.68
C SER A 56 -9.94 0.84 1.51
N VAL A 57 -9.40 -0.19 2.18
CA VAL A 57 -8.13 -0.09 2.89
C VAL A 57 -6.98 0.15 1.91
N ALA A 58 -6.92 -0.60 0.80
CA ALA A 58 -5.92 -0.40 -0.24
C ALA A 58 -5.94 1.02 -0.80
N LYS A 59 -7.14 1.58 -1.07
CA LYS A 59 -7.30 2.96 -1.52
C LYS A 59 -6.73 3.95 -0.50
N LYS A 60 -7.04 3.77 0.79
CA LYS A 60 -6.52 4.63 1.85
C LYS A 60 -4.98 4.57 1.93
N LEU A 61 -4.38 3.38 1.82
CA LEU A 61 -2.92 3.23 1.79
C LEU A 61 -2.29 4.04 0.65
N VAL A 62 -2.87 3.97 -0.55
CA VAL A 62 -2.38 4.73 -1.71
C VAL A 62 -2.61 6.24 -1.54
N GLU A 63 -3.74 6.64 -0.94
CA GLU A 63 -4.08 8.05 -0.68
C GLU A 63 -3.16 8.71 0.36
N VAL A 64 -2.73 7.97 1.39
CA VAL A 64 -1.71 8.46 2.35
C VAL A 64 -0.29 8.46 1.77
N GLY A 65 -0.13 8.03 0.51
CA GLY A 65 1.12 8.12 -0.24
C GLY A 65 1.99 6.86 -0.20
N LEU A 66 1.50 5.73 0.35
CA LEU A 66 2.16 4.44 0.09
C LEU A 66 2.06 4.10 -1.40
N GLY A 67 3.12 3.54 -1.98
CA GLY A 67 3.20 3.22 -3.42
C GLY A 67 3.70 4.37 -4.31
N ARG A 68 3.29 5.63 -4.05
CA ARG A 68 3.71 6.78 -4.89
C ARG A 68 5.21 7.01 -4.93
N LYS A 69 5.93 6.72 -3.84
CA LYS A 69 7.37 7.01 -3.72
C LYS A 69 8.29 6.01 -4.44
N LEU A 70 7.79 4.89 -4.95
CA LEU A 70 8.59 3.92 -5.70
C LEU A 70 8.53 4.14 -7.22
N LEU A 71 7.52 4.84 -7.72
CA LEU A 71 7.33 5.13 -9.15
C LEU A 71 7.81 6.54 -9.56
N ALA A 72 8.32 7.32 -8.62
CA ALA A 72 8.83 8.67 -8.86
C ALA A 72 10.37 8.69 -8.99
N SER A 73 10.95 7.63 -9.56
CA SER A 73 12.33 7.63 -10.06
C SER A 73 12.44 8.46 -11.32
#